data_AF-A0A345I160-F1
#
_entry.id   AF-A0A345I160-F1
#
_cell.length_a   1.000
_cell.length_b   1.000
_cell.length_c   1.000
_cell.angle_alpha   90.00
_cell.angle_beta   90.00
_cell.angle_gamma   90.00
#
_symmetry.space_group_name_H-M   'P 1'
#
loop_
_entity.id
_entity.type
_entity.pdbx_description
1 polymer ?
#
loop_
_entity_poly.entity_id
_entity_poly.type
_entity_poly.pdbx_seq_one_letter_code
_entity_poly.pdbx_strand_id
1 'polypeptide(L)'
;MTTTVAKTTITVELPEAFDQRWNRLPGITVDGRHIAIDPETYFFRFENSSWLVIDWETVNSGLLHAEETETSAVEQIALDFVKAHGRSTSDAGEVLAIAHRVYSYLFRDEHLATLGLSKITAEHLRMLREAATFMALNKVELDGHISNVGPCWFFPSATGVVFDLSEEDGQMLDEVYHGAWFNEHRRIEGIKAHTALGGRLVHGCQSAPDQSGGVVAAYGTSMANFGVELAGMKAEWIQQVESYRVTAS
;
A
#
# COMPACT_ATOMS: atom_id res chain seq x y z
N MET A 1 24.92 -9.26 14.25
CA MET A 1 24.55 -10.60 13.75
C MET A 1 23.51 -10.37 12.67
N THR A 2 23.84 -10.63 11.41
CA THR A 2 22.93 -10.44 10.28
C THR A 2 22.03 -11.67 10.21
N THR A 3 20.81 -11.56 10.71
CA THR A 3 19.82 -12.63 10.60
C THR A 3 19.37 -12.66 9.14
N THR A 4 19.82 -13.66 8.36
CA THR A 4 19.34 -13.86 6.99
C THR A 4 17.87 -14.27 7.05
N VAL A 5 16.98 -13.41 6.54
CA VAL A 5 15.56 -13.71 6.42
C VAL A 5 15.38 -14.83 5.38
N ALA A 6 14.61 -15.87 5.72
CA ALA A 6 14.30 -16.94 4.78
C ALA A 6 13.35 -16.42 3.70
N LYS A 7 13.84 -16.34 2.45
CA LYS A 7 13.12 -15.78 1.31
C LYS A 7 12.31 -16.86 0.59
N THR A 8 11.35 -17.42 1.31
CA THR A 8 10.40 -18.36 0.69
C THR A 8 9.44 -17.57 -0.20
N THR A 9 9.06 -18.14 -1.34
CA THR A 9 8.01 -17.57 -2.21
C THR A 9 6.76 -17.29 -1.39
N ILE A 10 6.27 -16.05 -1.46
CA ILE A 10 5.03 -15.61 -0.83
C ILE A 10 3.89 -16.04 -1.74
N THR A 11 2.84 -16.67 -1.21
CA THR A 11 1.69 -17.09 -2.01
C THR A 11 0.39 -16.73 -1.32
N VAL A 12 -0.62 -16.30 -2.08
CA VAL A 12 -1.97 -16.03 -1.56
C VAL A 12 -3.02 -16.33 -2.64
N GLU A 13 -4.20 -16.80 -2.21
CA GLU A 13 -5.40 -16.85 -3.03
C GLU A 13 -6.34 -15.73 -2.57
N LEU A 14 -6.63 -14.78 -3.45
CA LEU A 14 -7.50 -13.64 -3.15
C LEU A 14 -8.96 -13.88 -3.57
N PRO A 15 -9.93 -13.14 -3.01
CA PRO A 15 -11.34 -13.27 -3.41
C PRO A 15 -11.62 -12.92 -4.88
N GLU A 16 -10.90 -11.95 -5.43
CA GLU A 16 -11.06 -11.42 -6.78
C GLU A 16 -9.78 -11.64 -7.61
N ALA A 17 -9.95 -11.74 -8.93
CA ALA A 17 -8.83 -11.92 -9.84
C ALA A 17 -8.09 -10.59 -10.06
N PHE A 18 -6.76 -10.65 -10.05
CA PHE A 18 -5.89 -9.53 -10.40
C PHE A 18 -5.59 -9.54 -11.89
N ASP A 19 -5.22 -8.39 -12.43
CA ASP A 19 -4.85 -8.28 -13.84
C ASP A 19 -3.55 -9.05 -14.13
N GLN A 20 -3.56 -9.93 -15.14
CA GLN A 20 -2.37 -10.71 -15.51
C GLN A 20 -1.20 -9.83 -15.98
N ARG A 21 -1.41 -8.56 -16.31
CA ARG A 21 -0.31 -7.66 -16.68
C ARG A 21 0.64 -7.37 -15.52
N TRP A 22 0.27 -7.66 -14.26
CA TRP A 22 1.19 -7.60 -13.11
C TRP A 22 2.42 -8.50 -13.29
N ASN A 23 2.32 -9.57 -14.09
CA ASN A 23 3.45 -10.43 -14.49
C ASN A 23 4.56 -9.69 -15.27
N ARG A 24 4.34 -8.44 -15.70
CA ARG A 24 5.38 -7.60 -16.32
C ARG A 24 6.43 -7.13 -15.32
N LEU A 25 6.08 -7.02 -14.04
CA LEU A 25 7.03 -6.72 -12.98
C LEU A 25 7.76 -8.00 -12.55
N PRO A 26 9.08 -7.95 -12.39
CA PRO A 26 9.84 -9.15 -12.06
C PRO A 26 9.53 -9.63 -10.64
N GLY A 27 9.55 -10.95 -10.46
CA GLY A 27 9.30 -11.58 -9.16
C GLY A 27 7.82 -11.64 -8.76
N ILE A 28 6.88 -11.13 -9.55
CA ILE A 28 5.44 -11.36 -9.35
C ILE A 28 4.95 -12.39 -10.37
N THR A 29 4.10 -13.31 -9.90
CA THR A 29 3.25 -14.14 -10.75
C THR A 29 1.79 -13.94 -10.36
N VAL A 30 0.95 -13.56 -11.32
CA VAL A 30 -0.51 -13.44 -11.16
C VAL A 30 -1.19 -14.41 -12.12
N ASP A 31 -1.92 -15.38 -11.54
CA ASP A 31 -2.79 -16.31 -12.26
C ASP A 31 -4.23 -16.19 -11.72
N GLY A 32 -4.95 -15.20 -12.25
CA GLY A 32 -6.29 -14.86 -11.79
C GLY A 32 -6.28 -14.43 -10.33
N ARG A 33 -6.80 -15.28 -9.44
CA ARG A 33 -6.88 -15.02 -8.00
C ARG A 33 -5.64 -15.48 -7.23
N HIS A 34 -4.80 -16.30 -7.87
CA HIS A 34 -3.59 -16.81 -7.27
C HIS A 34 -2.44 -15.83 -7.53
N ILE A 35 -1.77 -15.43 -6.46
CA ILE A 35 -0.60 -14.56 -6.50
C ILE A 35 0.57 -15.30 -5.88
N ALA A 36 1.71 -15.28 -6.57
CA ALA A 36 3.00 -15.68 -6.03
C ALA A 36 4.02 -14.54 -6.17
N ILE A 37 4.83 -14.30 -5.14
CA ILE A 37 5.88 -13.29 -5.15
C ILE A 37 7.18 -13.97 -4.72
N ASP A 38 8.21 -13.90 -5.58
CA ASP A 38 9.58 -14.22 -5.24
C ASP A 38 10.25 -13.01 -4.58
N PRO A 39 10.53 -13.04 -3.25
CA PRO A 39 11.08 -11.88 -2.56
C PRO A 39 12.48 -11.49 -3.05
N GLU A 40 13.25 -12.41 -3.63
CA GLU A 40 14.59 -12.10 -4.15
C GLU A 40 14.57 -11.23 -5.38
N THR A 41 13.54 -11.41 -6.20
CA THR A 41 13.42 -10.72 -7.48
C THR A 41 12.49 -9.50 -7.36
N TYR A 42 11.47 -9.57 -6.51
CA TYR A 42 10.47 -8.50 -6.37
C TYR A 42 10.97 -7.29 -5.59
N PHE A 43 11.59 -7.48 -4.43
CA PHE A 43 11.96 -6.37 -3.55
C PHE A 43 13.30 -5.76 -3.94
N PHE A 44 13.41 -4.43 -3.93
CA PHE A 44 14.70 -3.75 -3.95
C PHE A 44 15.47 -3.96 -2.64
N ARG A 45 14.72 -4.10 -1.54
CA ARG A 45 15.23 -4.40 -0.21
C ARG A 45 14.20 -5.21 0.57
N PHE A 46 14.65 -6.27 1.24
CA PHE A 46 13.80 -7.11 2.09
C PHE A 46 14.59 -7.60 3.30
N GLU A 47 14.42 -6.93 4.42
CA GLU A 47 15.21 -7.15 5.64
C GLU A 47 14.38 -7.67 6.82
N ASN A 48 13.05 -7.53 6.76
CA ASN A 48 12.18 -7.92 7.86
C ASN A 48 10.89 -8.58 7.37
N SER A 49 10.77 -9.89 7.53
CA SER A 49 9.58 -10.66 7.16
C SER A 49 8.51 -10.70 8.27
N SER A 50 8.34 -9.61 9.03
CA SER A 50 7.28 -9.54 10.04
C SER A 50 6.50 -8.23 9.92
N TRP A 51 5.19 -8.33 10.06
CA TRP A 51 4.25 -7.21 9.98
C TRP A 51 3.30 -7.24 11.17
N LEU A 52 2.89 -6.06 11.62
CA LEU A 52 1.82 -5.92 12.59
C LEU A 52 0.50 -5.90 11.82
N VAL A 53 -0.43 -6.79 12.16
CA VAL A 53 -1.73 -6.89 11.51
C VAL A 53 -2.84 -7.03 12.54
N ILE A 54 -4.06 -6.73 12.11
CA ILE A 54 -5.30 -7.05 12.81
C ILE A 54 -6.24 -7.67 11.77
N ASP A 55 -6.97 -8.71 12.16
CA ASP A 55 -7.95 -9.33 11.28
C ASP A 55 -8.97 -8.28 10.80
N TRP A 56 -9.22 -8.28 9.48
CA TRP A 56 -10.11 -7.30 8.87
C TRP A 56 -11.50 -7.27 9.52
N GLU A 57 -12.07 -8.42 9.88
CA GLU A 57 -13.39 -8.50 10.51
C GLU A 57 -13.42 -7.85 11.90
N THR A 58 -12.31 -7.89 12.65
CA THR A 58 -12.19 -7.20 13.92
C THR A 58 -12.20 -5.68 13.73
N VAL A 59 -11.48 -5.17 12.73
CA VAL A 59 -11.49 -3.74 12.38
C VAL A 59 -12.86 -3.30 11.84
N ASN A 60 -13.46 -4.11 10.95
CA ASN A 60 -14.75 -3.86 10.34
C ASN A 60 -15.86 -3.73 11.39
N SER A 61 -15.95 -4.69 12.31
CA SER A 61 -16.97 -4.70 13.36
C SER A 61 -16.69 -3.74 14.53
N GLY A 62 -15.42 -3.49 14.85
CA GLY A 62 -15.02 -2.78 16.06
C GLY A 62 -14.60 -1.32 15.87
N LEU A 63 -14.05 -0.95 14.70
CA LEU A 63 -13.38 0.35 14.52
C LEU A 63 -13.98 1.21 13.40
N LEU A 64 -14.44 0.63 12.29
CA LEU A 64 -14.89 1.42 11.13
C LEU A 64 -16.03 2.40 11.51
N HIS A 65 -16.92 1.96 12.40
CA HIS A 65 -18.06 2.74 12.89
C HIS A 65 -17.77 3.57 14.14
N ALA A 66 -16.55 3.54 14.68
CA ALA A 66 -16.20 4.32 15.86
C ALA A 66 -16.21 5.82 15.53
N GLU A 67 -16.79 6.65 16.39
CA GLU A 67 -16.81 8.10 16.22
C GLU A 67 -15.75 8.76 17.11
N GLU A 68 -15.23 9.89 16.64
CA GLU A 68 -14.38 10.72 17.50
C GLU A 68 -15.19 11.22 18.69
N THR A 69 -14.51 11.37 19.82
CA THR A 69 -15.11 11.90 21.05
C THR A 69 -14.41 13.20 21.43
N GLU A 70 -15.00 13.96 22.35
CA GLU A 70 -14.39 15.20 22.86
C GLU A 70 -12.96 14.99 23.41
N THR A 71 -12.61 13.76 23.80
CA THR A 71 -11.34 13.42 24.45
C THR A 71 -10.46 12.49 23.62
N SER A 72 -10.90 12.05 22.43
CA SER A 72 -10.12 11.14 21.58
C SER A 72 -10.41 11.34 20.10
N ALA A 73 -9.38 11.82 19.40
CA ALA A 73 -9.34 11.87 17.94
C ALA A 73 -9.22 10.45 17.35
N VAL A 74 -9.59 10.30 16.07
CA VAL A 74 -9.60 9.02 15.36
C VAL A 74 -8.24 8.32 15.39
N GLU A 75 -7.13 9.08 15.32
CA GLU A 75 -5.77 8.52 15.42
C GLU A 75 -5.50 7.86 16.77
N GLN A 76 -5.98 8.46 17.87
CA GLN A 76 -5.78 7.90 19.20
C GLN A 76 -6.62 6.64 19.38
N ILE A 77 -7.87 6.66 18.90
CA ILE A 77 -8.76 5.50 18.90
C ILE A 77 -8.12 4.35 18.11
N ALA A 78 -7.62 4.63 16.90
CA ALA A 78 -6.94 3.64 16.06
C ALA A 78 -5.68 3.08 16.72
N LEU A 79 -4.83 3.94 17.29
CA LEU A 79 -3.63 3.51 18.01
C LEU A 79 -3.97 2.57 19.18
N ASP A 80 -4.97 2.91 19.98
CA ASP A 80 -5.36 2.08 21.12
C ASP A 80 -6.01 0.78 20.66
N PHE A 81 -6.73 0.78 19.54
CA PHE A 81 -7.23 -0.43 18.89
C PHE A 81 -6.08 -1.35 18.42
N VAL A 82 -5.03 -0.79 17.81
CA VAL A 82 -3.80 -1.53 17.44
C VAL A 82 -3.14 -2.15 18.67
N LYS A 83 -3.02 -1.42 19.78
CA LYS A 83 -2.43 -1.97 21.02
C LYS A 83 -3.27 -3.10 21.60
N ALA A 84 -4.60 -3.04 21.48
CA ALA A 84 -5.51 -4.02 22.03
C ALA A 84 -5.62 -5.31 21.18
N HIS A 85 -5.54 -5.18 19.85
CA HIS A 85 -5.87 -6.27 18.92
C HIS A 85 -4.74 -6.65 17.96
N GLY A 86 -3.67 -5.86 17.89
CA GLY A 86 -2.54 -6.09 17.01
C GLY A 86 -1.78 -7.38 17.33
N ARG A 87 -1.42 -8.10 16.27
CA ARG A 87 -0.53 -9.26 16.34
C ARG A 87 0.55 -9.18 15.28
N SER A 88 1.73 -9.70 15.60
CA SER A 88 2.79 -9.86 14.60
C SER A 88 2.52 -11.12 13.78
N THR A 89 2.71 -11.03 12.47
CA THR A 89 2.70 -12.16 11.55
C THR A 89 3.95 -12.15 10.69
N SER A 90 4.45 -13.34 10.33
CA SER A 90 5.47 -13.51 9.29
C SER A 90 4.94 -14.14 8.02
N ASP A 91 3.62 -14.38 7.96
CA ASP A 91 2.94 -14.81 6.76
C ASP A 91 2.60 -13.58 5.89
N ALA A 92 3.41 -13.35 4.87
CA ALA A 92 3.15 -12.25 3.93
C ALA A 92 1.90 -12.47 3.07
N GLY A 93 1.46 -13.73 2.87
CA GLY A 93 0.22 -14.02 2.16
C GLY A 93 -1.00 -13.55 2.96
N GLU A 94 -0.95 -13.71 4.29
CA GLU A 94 -1.94 -13.14 5.19
C GLU A 94 -1.97 -11.61 5.14
N VAL A 95 -0.81 -10.95 5.08
CA VAL A 95 -0.72 -9.49 4.93
C VAL A 95 -1.41 -9.05 3.62
N LEU A 96 -1.14 -9.73 2.50
CA LEU A 96 -1.80 -9.46 1.22
C LEU A 96 -3.33 -9.68 1.28
N ALA A 97 -3.78 -10.73 1.96
CA ALA A 97 -5.21 -11.02 2.11
C ALA A 97 -5.94 -9.92 2.92
N ILE A 98 -5.32 -9.45 4.00
CA ILE A 98 -5.84 -8.33 4.80
C ILE A 98 -5.81 -7.04 3.99
N ALA A 99 -4.70 -6.75 3.31
CA ALA A 99 -4.54 -5.57 2.48
C ALA A 99 -5.59 -5.50 1.37
N HIS A 100 -5.86 -6.62 0.69
CA HIS A 100 -6.94 -6.70 -0.29
C HIS A 100 -8.28 -6.27 0.32
N ARG A 101 -8.63 -6.73 1.53
CA ARG A 101 -9.88 -6.31 2.20
C ARG A 101 -9.89 -4.81 2.51
N VAL A 102 -8.79 -4.27 3.03
CA VAL A 102 -8.62 -2.85 3.33
C VAL A 102 -8.81 -2.01 2.07
N TYR A 103 -8.11 -2.35 0.99
CA TYR A 103 -8.14 -1.55 -0.23
C TYR A 103 -9.43 -1.76 -1.03
N SER A 104 -10.05 -2.93 -0.99
CA SER A 104 -11.41 -3.11 -1.53
C SER A 104 -12.45 -2.29 -0.79
N TYR A 105 -12.32 -2.13 0.54
CA TYR A 105 -13.17 -1.20 1.27
C TYR A 105 -12.87 0.25 0.91
N LEU A 106 -11.60 0.65 0.85
CA LEU A 106 -11.24 2.04 0.57
C LEU A 106 -11.65 2.42 -0.85
N PHE A 107 -11.30 1.65 -1.87
CA PHE A 107 -11.57 1.98 -3.28
C PHE A 107 -12.81 1.27 -3.81
N ARG A 108 -13.89 1.22 -3.03
CA ARG A 108 -15.19 0.69 -3.47
C ARG A 108 -15.88 1.62 -4.48
N ASP A 109 -16.52 1.01 -5.47
CA ASP A 109 -17.14 1.71 -6.62
C ASP A 109 -18.20 2.73 -6.22
N GLU A 110 -18.83 2.54 -5.05
CA GLU A 110 -19.80 3.47 -4.44
C GLU A 110 -19.26 4.91 -4.33
N HIS A 111 -17.94 5.06 -4.17
CA HIS A 111 -17.32 6.37 -4.06
C HIS A 111 -17.22 7.13 -5.37
N LEU A 112 -17.31 6.46 -6.53
CA LEU A 112 -17.15 7.08 -7.86
C LEU A 112 -18.06 8.30 -8.03
N ALA A 113 -19.30 8.22 -7.53
CA ALA A 113 -20.27 9.30 -7.61
C ALA A 113 -19.85 10.56 -6.82
N THR A 114 -19.00 10.41 -5.80
CA THR A 114 -18.63 11.46 -4.85
C THR A 114 -17.22 12.03 -5.07
N LEU A 115 -16.47 11.53 -6.05
CA LEU A 115 -15.07 11.90 -6.24
C LEU A 115 -14.85 13.31 -6.76
N GLY A 116 -15.81 13.86 -7.50
CA GLY A 116 -15.60 15.10 -8.25
C GLY A 116 -14.56 14.98 -9.38
N LEU A 117 -14.06 13.76 -9.66
CA LEU A 117 -13.06 13.47 -10.69
C LEU A 117 -13.72 12.67 -11.83
N SER A 118 -14.27 13.37 -12.82
CA SER A 118 -15.09 12.78 -13.90
C SER A 118 -14.37 11.79 -14.82
N LYS A 119 -13.02 11.76 -14.79
CA LYS A 119 -12.19 10.81 -15.56
C LYS A 119 -11.95 9.49 -14.81
N ILE A 120 -12.30 9.38 -13.52
CA ILE A 120 -12.08 8.17 -12.72
C ILE A 120 -13.21 7.17 -12.96
N THR A 121 -12.85 5.89 -13.08
CA THR A 121 -13.76 4.79 -13.42
C THR A 121 -13.56 3.64 -12.43
N ALA A 122 -14.43 2.64 -12.45
CA ALA A 122 -14.27 1.43 -11.64
C ALA A 122 -12.95 0.68 -11.94
N GLU A 123 -12.49 0.76 -13.19
CA GLU A 123 -11.21 0.19 -13.61
C GLU A 123 -10.03 0.85 -12.89
N HIS A 124 -10.04 2.19 -12.82
CA HIS A 124 -9.04 2.96 -12.09
C HIS A 124 -9.01 2.59 -10.60
N LEU A 125 -10.19 2.38 -9.99
CA LEU A 125 -10.26 1.90 -8.61
C LEU A 125 -9.70 0.50 -8.46
N ARG A 126 -9.97 -0.40 -9.41
CA ARG A 126 -9.37 -1.74 -9.42
C ARG A 126 -7.85 -1.67 -9.47
N MET A 127 -7.27 -0.86 -10.35
CA MET A 127 -5.81 -0.67 -10.43
C MET A 127 -5.22 -0.22 -9.08
N LEU A 128 -5.90 0.69 -8.38
CA LEU A 128 -5.50 1.15 -7.05
C LEU A 128 -5.59 0.04 -6.00
N ARG A 129 -6.67 -0.74 -5.99
CA ARG A 129 -6.83 -1.90 -5.09
C ARG A 129 -5.69 -2.89 -5.27
N GLU A 130 -5.41 -3.25 -6.52
CA GLU A 130 -4.39 -4.23 -6.85
C GLU A 130 -2.99 -3.73 -6.46
N ALA A 131 -2.64 -2.51 -6.87
CA ALA A 131 -1.32 -1.93 -6.55
C ALA A 131 -1.12 -1.75 -5.04
N ALA A 132 -2.11 -1.19 -4.34
CA ALA A 132 -2.03 -0.94 -2.92
C ALA A 132 -1.96 -2.25 -2.11
N THR A 133 -2.60 -3.33 -2.58
CA THR A 133 -2.46 -4.66 -1.98
C THR A 133 -0.99 -5.09 -1.94
N PHE A 134 -0.24 -4.93 -3.04
CA PHE A 134 1.19 -5.21 -3.04
C PHE A 134 1.99 -4.22 -2.18
N MET A 135 1.59 -2.95 -2.13
CA MET A 135 2.23 -1.93 -1.29
C MET A 135 2.22 -2.27 0.20
N ALA A 136 1.25 -3.06 0.67
CA ALA A 136 1.16 -3.45 2.08
C ALA A 136 2.35 -4.31 2.56
N LEU A 137 3.12 -4.92 1.64
CA LEU A 137 4.34 -5.65 2.00
C LEU A 137 5.53 -4.73 2.27
N ASN A 138 5.46 -3.49 1.78
CA ASN A 138 6.47 -2.50 2.08
C ASN A 138 6.45 -2.14 3.56
N LYS A 139 7.62 -1.81 4.12
CA LYS A 139 7.75 -1.62 5.56
C LYS A 139 8.75 -0.54 5.92
N VAL A 140 8.31 0.33 6.83
CA VAL A 140 9.15 1.31 7.52
C VAL A 140 9.13 0.99 9.00
N GLU A 141 10.30 0.77 9.57
CA GLU A 141 10.50 0.50 10.99
C GLU A 141 10.30 1.78 11.82
N LEU A 142 10.11 1.65 13.13
CA LEU A 142 9.78 2.80 14.00
C LEU A 142 10.83 3.92 14.00
N ASP A 143 12.10 3.59 13.77
CA ASP A 143 13.18 4.56 13.65
C ASP A 143 13.21 5.28 12.30
N GLY A 144 12.29 4.94 11.39
CA GLY A 144 12.18 5.48 10.03
C GLY A 144 12.94 4.69 8.98
N HIS A 145 13.62 3.61 9.34
CA HIS A 145 14.36 2.77 8.40
C HIS A 145 13.41 2.01 7.45
N ILE A 146 13.64 2.09 6.14
CA ILE A 146 12.86 1.36 5.12
C ILE A 146 13.39 -0.08 5.07
N SER A 147 12.79 -1.02 5.80
CA SER A 147 13.28 -2.41 5.83
C SER A 147 12.83 -3.23 4.62
N ASN A 148 11.65 -2.94 4.07
CA ASN A 148 11.12 -3.62 2.89
C ASN A 148 10.59 -2.61 1.86
N VAL A 149 10.99 -2.76 0.60
CA VAL A 149 10.50 -1.91 -0.48
C VAL A 149 10.49 -2.65 -1.83
N GLY A 150 9.34 -2.67 -2.49
CA GLY A 150 9.15 -3.22 -3.82
C GLY A 150 8.60 -2.19 -4.82
N PRO A 151 8.51 -2.55 -6.11
CA PRO A 151 8.09 -1.68 -7.21
C PRO A 151 6.82 -0.87 -6.95
N CYS A 152 5.82 -1.49 -6.31
CA CYS A 152 4.52 -0.85 -6.08
C CYS A 152 4.59 0.34 -5.12
N TRP A 153 5.69 0.53 -4.38
CA TRP A 153 5.95 1.77 -3.65
C TRP A 153 5.89 3.00 -4.58
N PHE A 154 6.40 2.84 -5.80
CA PHE A 154 6.41 3.85 -6.86
C PHE A 154 5.16 3.68 -7.72
N PHE A 155 4.01 3.91 -7.10
CA PHE A 155 2.70 3.59 -7.66
C PHE A 155 2.51 4.09 -9.12
N PRO A 156 2.81 5.35 -9.48
CA PRO A 156 2.64 5.82 -10.86
C PRO A 156 3.56 5.09 -11.86
N SER A 157 4.83 4.88 -11.52
CA SER A 157 5.74 4.12 -12.40
C SER A 157 5.33 2.65 -12.52
N ALA A 158 4.95 1.99 -11.43
CA ALA A 158 4.53 0.59 -11.44
C ALA A 158 3.25 0.37 -12.26
N THR A 159 2.22 1.18 -12.03
CA THR A 159 0.97 1.11 -12.80
C THR A 159 1.16 1.55 -14.25
N GLY A 160 2.09 2.47 -14.53
CA GLY A 160 2.51 2.82 -15.88
C GLY A 160 3.13 1.64 -16.65
N VAL A 161 3.93 0.79 -16.00
CA VAL A 161 4.48 -0.44 -16.58
C VAL A 161 3.39 -1.50 -16.78
N VAL A 162 2.54 -1.69 -15.78
CA VAL A 162 1.56 -2.78 -15.76
C VAL A 162 0.38 -2.49 -16.69
N PHE A 163 -0.19 -1.29 -16.62
CA PHE A 163 -1.43 -0.94 -17.30
C PHE A 163 -1.23 -0.05 -18.53
N ASP A 164 0.02 0.23 -18.91
CA ASP A 164 0.38 1.12 -20.02
C ASP A 164 -0.14 2.55 -19.83
N LEU A 165 -0.26 3.01 -18.57
CA LEU A 165 -0.75 4.35 -18.27
C LEU A 165 0.19 5.42 -18.81
N SER A 166 -0.42 6.48 -19.34
CA SER A 166 0.27 7.73 -19.62
C SER A 166 0.72 8.38 -18.31
N GLU A 167 1.65 9.34 -18.40
CA GLU A 167 2.06 10.12 -17.23
C GLU A 167 0.88 10.90 -16.64
N GLU A 168 -0.01 11.45 -17.48
CA GLU A 168 -1.22 12.14 -17.04
C GLU A 168 -2.16 11.20 -16.26
N ASP A 169 -2.41 9.99 -16.79
CA ASP A 169 -3.27 9.02 -16.12
C ASP A 169 -2.65 8.51 -14.81
N GLY A 170 -1.33 8.31 -14.80
CA GLY A 170 -0.59 7.93 -13.60
C GLY A 170 -0.68 8.99 -12.50
N GLN A 171 -0.45 10.26 -12.84
CA GLN A 171 -0.59 11.39 -11.90
C GLN A 171 -2.04 11.55 -11.43
N MET A 172 -3.02 11.34 -12.29
CA MET A 172 -4.43 11.37 -11.92
C MET A 172 -4.80 10.26 -10.92
N LEU A 173 -4.28 9.04 -11.11
CA LEU A 173 -4.46 7.96 -10.14
C LEU A 173 -3.72 8.22 -8.82
N ASP A 174 -2.52 8.81 -8.89
CA ASP A 174 -1.78 9.25 -7.71
C ASP A 174 -2.58 10.27 -6.91
N GLU A 175 -3.21 11.24 -7.58
CA GLU A 175 -4.10 12.24 -6.97
C GLU A 175 -5.35 11.61 -6.34
N VAL A 176 -5.88 10.54 -6.93
CA VAL A 176 -6.95 9.73 -6.31
C VAL A 176 -6.44 9.05 -5.03
N TYR A 177 -5.21 8.55 -5.05
CA TYR A 177 -4.62 7.85 -3.92
C TYR A 177 -4.18 8.81 -2.79
N HIS A 178 -3.83 10.05 -3.12
CA HIS A 178 -3.13 10.99 -2.23
C HIS A 178 -3.83 12.34 -1.98
N GLY A 179 -4.47 12.90 -3.00
CA GLY A 179 -4.89 14.31 -3.03
C GLY A 179 -6.39 14.51 -2.78
N ALA A 180 -7.10 15.09 -3.75
CA ALA A 180 -8.49 15.57 -3.62
C ALA A 180 -9.51 14.51 -3.15
N TRP A 181 -9.21 13.21 -3.32
CA TRP A 181 -10.02 12.14 -2.74
C TRP A 181 -9.90 12.10 -1.21
N PHE A 182 -8.71 12.33 -0.66
CA PHE A 182 -8.42 12.30 0.76
C PHE A 182 -8.91 13.58 1.47
N ASN A 183 -10.19 13.90 1.27
CA ASN A 183 -10.92 14.84 2.13
C ASN A 183 -11.04 14.27 3.55
N GLU A 184 -11.50 15.09 4.50
CA GLU A 184 -11.51 14.72 5.91
C GLU A 184 -12.29 13.41 6.21
N HIS A 185 -13.43 13.20 5.55
CA HIS A 185 -14.19 11.96 5.70
C HIS A 185 -13.39 10.74 5.24
N ARG A 186 -12.72 10.85 4.11
CA ARG A 186 -11.89 9.78 3.53
C ARG A 186 -10.58 9.57 4.28
N ARG A 187 -10.03 10.63 4.88
CA ARG A 187 -8.92 10.57 5.81
C ARG A 187 -9.26 9.72 7.03
N ILE A 188 -10.42 9.97 7.63
CA ILE A 188 -10.95 9.20 8.78
C ILE A 188 -11.17 7.74 8.40
N GLU A 189 -11.84 7.45 7.27
CA GLU A 189 -12.00 6.07 6.78
C GLU A 189 -10.64 5.39 6.55
N GLY A 190 -9.70 6.11 5.94
CA GLY A 190 -8.33 5.64 5.68
C GLY A 190 -7.62 5.26 6.97
N ILE A 191 -7.65 6.12 8.00
CA ILE A 191 -7.02 5.86 9.30
C ILE A 191 -7.59 4.58 9.93
N LYS A 192 -8.91 4.45 9.95
CA LYS A 192 -9.58 3.29 10.56
C LYS A 192 -9.30 2.01 9.77
N ALA A 193 -9.38 2.03 8.45
CA ALA A 193 -9.17 0.84 7.64
C ALA A 193 -7.71 0.35 7.69
N HIS A 194 -6.73 1.25 7.60
CA HIS A 194 -5.31 0.89 7.67
C HIS A 194 -4.85 0.37 9.03
N THR A 195 -5.67 0.53 10.08
CA THR A 195 -5.44 -0.11 11.39
C THR A 195 -5.32 -1.64 11.26
N ALA A 196 -5.99 -2.25 10.27
CA ALA A 196 -5.84 -3.67 9.95
C ALA A 196 -4.41 -4.06 9.53
N LEU A 197 -3.64 -3.11 9.02
CA LEU A 197 -2.24 -3.25 8.62
C LEU A 197 -1.29 -2.65 9.68
N GLY A 198 -1.77 -2.50 10.93
CA GLY A 198 -0.94 -2.12 12.08
C GLY A 198 -0.49 -0.66 12.09
N GLY A 199 -1.03 0.19 11.22
CA GLY A 199 -0.55 1.55 11.06
C GLY A 199 -1.55 2.50 10.43
N ARG A 200 -1.04 3.68 10.05
CA ARG A 200 -1.78 4.69 9.29
C ARG A 200 -1.07 4.94 7.96
N LEU A 201 -1.84 5.29 6.95
CA LEU A 201 -1.28 5.79 5.70
C LEU A 201 -0.58 7.13 5.96
N VAL A 202 0.68 7.24 5.54
CA VAL A 202 1.48 8.45 5.56
C VAL A 202 2.21 8.61 4.23
N HIS A 203 2.32 9.84 3.75
CA HIS A 203 3.01 10.16 2.51
C HIS A 203 4.36 10.78 2.83
N GLY A 204 5.42 10.27 2.21
CA GLY A 204 6.75 10.89 2.27
C GLY A 204 6.79 12.21 1.50
N CYS A 205 5.97 12.32 0.46
CA CYS A 205 5.64 13.58 -0.20
C CYS A 205 4.51 14.25 0.57
N GLN A 206 4.83 15.22 1.42
CA GLN A 206 3.78 16.13 1.86
C GLN A 206 3.37 17.00 0.67
N SER A 207 2.36 16.54 -0.07
CA SER A 207 1.58 17.30 -1.05
C SER A 207 2.23 17.60 -2.42
N ALA A 208 3.18 16.78 -2.89
CA ALA A 208 3.70 16.85 -4.26
C ALA A 208 3.61 15.47 -4.96
N PRO A 209 3.12 15.39 -6.22
CA PRO A 209 3.05 14.14 -6.98
C PRO A 209 4.43 13.77 -7.54
N ASP A 210 5.40 13.57 -6.64
CA ASP A 210 6.79 13.34 -6.99
C ASP A 210 7.19 11.86 -6.88
N GLN A 211 6.25 10.97 -6.55
CA GLN A 211 6.48 9.54 -6.29
C GLN A 211 7.30 9.24 -5.04
N SER A 212 7.31 10.12 -4.03
CA SER A 212 7.80 9.77 -2.69
C SER A 212 6.82 8.84 -1.92
N GLY A 213 5.75 8.38 -2.58
CA GLY A 213 4.91 7.26 -2.18
C GLY A 213 4.10 7.44 -0.90
N GLY A 214 3.01 6.68 -0.81
CA GLY A 214 2.30 6.42 0.45
C GLY A 214 2.77 5.11 1.07
N VAL A 215 3.07 5.13 2.36
CA VAL A 215 3.35 3.93 3.16
C VAL A 215 2.37 3.81 4.29
N VAL A 216 2.01 2.58 4.65
CA VAL A 216 1.35 2.30 5.91
C VAL A 216 2.42 2.25 6.99
N ALA A 217 2.64 3.37 7.68
CA ALA A 217 3.60 3.44 8.77
C ALA A 217 2.91 3.17 10.11
N ALA A 218 3.61 2.47 10.98
CA ALA A 218 3.19 2.34 12.37
C ALA A 218 3.10 3.74 13.04
N TYR A 219 2.19 3.86 14.01
CA TYR A 219 2.13 5.06 14.82
C TYR A 219 3.44 5.26 15.61
N GLY A 220 3.98 6.48 15.56
CA GLY A 220 5.25 6.81 16.20
C GLY A 220 6.49 6.61 15.33
N THR A 221 6.35 6.13 14.09
CA THR A 221 7.47 6.04 13.14
C THR A 221 8.10 7.41 12.89
N SER A 222 9.44 7.47 12.87
CA SER A 222 10.21 8.67 12.55
C SER A 222 10.08 9.07 11.07
N MET A 223 9.15 9.97 10.79
CA MET A 223 8.93 10.49 9.42
C MET A 223 10.11 11.27 8.87
N ALA A 224 10.90 11.91 9.74
CA ALA A 224 12.09 12.65 9.34
C ALA A 224 13.18 11.72 8.79
N ASN A 225 13.47 10.63 9.50
CA ASN A 225 14.47 9.64 9.07
C ASN A 225 14.00 8.91 7.82
N PHE A 226 12.72 8.51 7.79
CA PHE A 226 12.08 7.93 6.61
C PHE A 226 12.24 8.82 5.38
N GLY A 227 11.95 10.11 5.48
CA GLY A 227 12.09 11.06 4.38
C GLY A 227 13.54 11.20 3.88
N VAL A 228 14.50 11.25 4.80
CA VAL A 228 15.95 11.31 4.46
C VAL A 228 16.39 10.06 3.72
N GLU A 229 16.01 8.88 4.21
CA GLU A 229 16.40 7.63 3.59
C GLU A 229 15.78 7.45 2.20
N LEU A 230 14.47 7.73 2.08
CA LEU A 230 13.77 7.63 0.80
C LEU A 230 14.41 8.54 -0.25
N ALA A 231 14.75 9.77 0.11
CA ALA A 231 15.41 10.71 -0.80
C ALA A 231 16.75 10.19 -1.33
N GLY A 232 17.45 9.35 -0.56
CA GLY A 232 18.73 8.76 -0.96
C GLY A 232 18.64 7.65 -1.99
N MET A 233 17.48 7.00 -2.16
CA MET A 233 17.33 5.78 -2.99
C MET A 233 16.26 5.87 -4.08
N LYS A 234 15.28 6.77 -3.90
CA LYS A 234 14.09 6.89 -4.74
C LYS A 234 14.39 6.98 -6.24
N ALA A 235 15.35 7.81 -6.65
CA ALA A 235 15.62 8.03 -8.08
C ALA A 235 16.08 6.76 -8.79
N GLU A 236 16.95 5.97 -8.16
CA GLU A 236 17.44 4.70 -8.68
C GLU A 236 16.32 3.68 -8.80
N TRP A 237 15.48 3.54 -7.76
CA TRP A 237 14.39 2.58 -7.77
C TRP A 237 13.28 2.94 -8.77
N ILE A 238 12.93 4.21 -8.92
CA ILE A 238 11.99 4.65 -9.97
C ILE A 238 12.54 4.27 -11.35
N GLN A 239 13.81 4.59 -11.63
CA GLN A 239 14.44 4.25 -12.90
C GLN A 239 14.41 2.73 -13.15
N GLN A 240 14.65 1.94 -12.11
CA GLN A 240 14.58 0.48 -12.21
C GLN A 240 13.17 0.00 -12.56
N VAL A 241 12.12 0.51 -11.89
CA VAL A 241 10.72 0.18 -12.22
C VAL A 241 10.42 0.53 -13.68
N GLU A 242 10.74 1.75 -14.10
CA GLU A 242 10.43 2.25 -15.44
C GLU A 242 11.16 1.48 -16.54
N SER A 243 12.30 0.86 -16.24
CA SER A 243 13.03 0.00 -17.17
C SER A 243 12.24 -1.23 -17.63
N TYR A 244 11.21 -1.63 -16.88
CA TYR A 244 10.32 -2.75 -17.24
C TYR A 244 9.20 -2.35 -18.21
N ARG A 245 9.06 -1.06 -18.53
CA ARG A 245 8.06 -0.60 -19.50
C ARG A 245 8.40 -1.19 -20.86
N VAL A 246 7.50 -2.00 -21.41
CA VAL A 246 7.65 -2.52 -22.78
C VAL A 246 7.51 -1.34 -23.74
N THR A 247 8.59 -0.94 -24.38
CA THR A 247 8.51 0.01 -25.49
C THR A 247 7.82 -0.69 -26.66
N ALA A 248 6.73 -0.11 -27.15
CA ALA A 248 6.11 -0.57 -28.39
C ALA A 248 7.15 -0.51 -29.50
N SER A 249 7.57 -1.69 -29.98
CA SER A 249 8.38 -1.87 -31.18
C SER A 249 7.55 -1.70 -32.45
#